data_AF-A0A6P2F9M4-F1
#
_entry.id   AF-A0A6P2F9M4-F1
#
_cell.length_a   1.000
_cell.length_b   1.000
_cell.length_c   1.000
_cell.angle_alpha   90.00
_cell.angle_beta   90.00
_cell.angle_gamma   90.00
#
_symmetry.space_group_name_H-M   'P 1'
#
loop_
_entity.id
_entity.type
_entity.pdbx_description
1 polymer ?
#
loop_
_entity_poly.entity_id
_entity_poly.type
_entity_poly.pdbx_seq_one_letter_code
_entity_poly.pdbx_strand_id
1 'polypeptide(L)'
;MKRLFWTLAIVLALGGCGMSKDEVSATVKQSMQRKLDDDPAFKEFKLKVGAVDVLKQSDHSYKGIAHVQFDGEMQEIPVDIIVDGDSVAWNTGPGAFMFTARRAIQKMLTPPTADREAEAPPIAAAQSISPSPSASDIRLDAPSLFAAYKANEVAADLKYKGKQLLVTGRLESISKDFADDPYLSIQSGNEFESVRANFDKSAIAELATLQRGQIVTLHCTGGGMVVQSPMLNCWTPVEGPAPIAAAIQTVPQIAATPAPSQPTMPAPSFAQASPAAEPAQRPGWCSKAGTSVEKMICADDELSALDTKLGAAFKIAESKADDKKAFYATSRAWRVEQRDRCTAKDCVIDAYQERLADLAAPPRATTGPTPRQTNTPVVVAPMAAPAMPPVDALVLLKARGDALTDQCRNGSGSDPMTRQACDQREVVLSKLKGMGWCWGRTGQYNGALGWVQCRS
;
A
#
# COMPACT_ATOMS: atom_id res chain seq x y z
N MET A 1 -68.56 -22.70 -37.14
CA MET A 1 -67.91 -23.31 -35.95
C MET A 1 -66.54 -23.82 -36.40
N LYS A 2 -65.36 -23.42 -35.94
CA LYS A 2 -64.86 -22.54 -34.88
C LYS A 2 -63.57 -21.91 -35.43
N ARG A 3 -63.38 -20.59 -35.25
CA ARG A 3 -62.10 -19.91 -35.50
C ARG A 3 -61.16 -20.32 -34.37
N LEU A 4 -60.11 -21.07 -34.68
CA LEU A 4 -59.07 -21.46 -33.72
C LEU A 4 -57.98 -20.39 -33.76
N PHE A 5 -58.07 -19.43 -32.83
CA PHE A 5 -57.00 -18.47 -32.56
C PHE A 5 -55.81 -19.21 -31.95
N TRP A 6 -54.74 -19.38 -32.73
CA TRP A 6 -53.42 -19.73 -32.20
C TRP A 6 -52.72 -18.42 -31.83
N THR A 7 -52.89 -17.97 -30.59
CA THR A 7 -52.06 -16.91 -30.01
C THR A 7 -50.69 -17.50 -29.72
N LEU A 8 -49.73 -17.22 -30.62
CA LEU A 8 -48.31 -17.39 -30.37
C LEU A 8 -47.92 -16.40 -29.27
N ALA A 9 -47.78 -16.88 -28.03
CA ALA A 9 -47.17 -16.12 -26.95
C ALA A 9 -45.68 -15.95 -27.25
N ILE A 10 -45.33 -14.84 -27.90
CA ILE A 10 -43.94 -14.37 -27.96
C ILE A 10 -43.58 -13.96 -26.53
N VAL A 11 -42.92 -14.86 -25.81
CA VAL A 11 -42.21 -14.53 -24.58
C VAL A 11 -41.02 -13.66 -24.99
N LEU A 12 -41.23 -12.35 -25.01
CA LEU A 12 -40.18 -11.36 -25.11
C LEU A 12 -39.40 -11.43 -23.79
N ALA A 13 -38.35 -12.25 -23.77
CA ALA A 13 -37.35 -12.17 -22.71
C ALA A 13 -36.66 -10.82 -22.85
N LEU A 14 -37.17 -9.82 -22.12
CA LEU A 14 -36.43 -8.60 -21.81
C LEU A 14 -35.27 -9.01 -20.90
N GLY A 15 -34.20 -9.54 -21.51
CA GLY A 15 -32.90 -9.63 -20.87
C GLY A 15 -32.50 -8.23 -20.42
N GLY A 16 -32.20 -8.09 -19.13
CA GLY A 16 -31.97 -6.81 -18.49
C GLY A 16 -30.97 -5.95 -19.25
N CYS A 17 -31.31 -4.67 -19.43
CA CYS A 17 -30.41 -3.65 -19.97
C CYS A 17 -29.24 -3.43 -18.98
N GLY A 18 -28.15 -4.16 -19.17
CA GLY A 18 -26.89 -3.93 -18.48
C GLY A 18 -25.75 -4.41 -19.36
N MET A 19 -24.73 -3.56 -19.55
CA MET A 19 -23.54 -3.91 -20.34
C MET A 19 -22.90 -5.18 -19.79
N SER A 20 -22.49 -6.07 -20.70
CA SER A 20 -21.80 -7.30 -20.29
C SER A 20 -20.40 -7.00 -19.75
N LYS A 21 -19.83 -7.91 -18.97
CA LYS A 21 -18.46 -7.81 -18.43
C LYS A 21 -17.43 -7.47 -19.51
N ASP A 22 -17.53 -8.14 -20.66
CA ASP A 22 -16.61 -7.98 -21.79
C ASP A 22 -16.80 -6.63 -22.48
N GLU A 23 -18.04 -6.15 -22.53
CA GLU A 23 -18.38 -4.85 -23.10
C GLU A 23 -17.89 -3.69 -22.21
N VAL A 24 -18.00 -3.84 -20.89
CA VAL A 24 -17.43 -2.90 -19.91
C VAL A 24 -15.90 -2.88 -20.04
N SER A 25 -15.25 -4.04 -20.09
CA SER A 25 -13.80 -4.16 -20.29
C SER A 25 -13.34 -3.45 -21.58
N ALA A 26 -13.98 -3.73 -22.71
CA ALA A 26 -13.64 -3.14 -23.99
C ALA A 26 -13.85 -1.62 -24.00
N THR A 27 -14.94 -1.15 -23.38
CA THR A 27 -15.27 0.28 -23.29
C THR A 27 -14.25 1.03 -22.43
N VAL A 28 -13.88 0.48 -21.27
CA VAL A 28 -12.86 1.07 -20.39
C VAL A 28 -11.51 1.08 -21.08
N LYS A 29 -11.10 -0.01 -21.74
CA LYS A 29 -9.86 -0.07 -22.52
C LYS A 29 -9.78 1.05 -23.55
N GLN A 30 -10.83 1.20 -24.37
CA GLN A 30 -10.85 2.20 -25.43
C GLN A 30 -10.84 3.63 -24.86
N SER A 31 -11.63 3.86 -23.81
CA SER A 31 -11.68 5.14 -23.11
C SER A 31 -10.33 5.51 -22.50
N MET A 32 -9.67 4.58 -21.80
CA MET A 32 -8.36 4.76 -21.20
C MET A 32 -7.29 5.01 -22.25
N GLN A 33 -7.25 4.22 -23.34
CA GLN A 33 -6.29 4.43 -24.42
C GLN A 33 -6.41 5.83 -25.03
N ARG A 34 -7.64 6.27 -25.33
CA ARG A 34 -7.90 7.62 -25.85
C ARG A 34 -7.40 8.69 -24.88
N LYS A 35 -7.69 8.54 -23.58
CA LYS A 35 -7.26 9.48 -22.56
C LYS A 35 -5.73 9.57 -22.47
N LEU A 36 -5.02 8.45 -22.53
CA LEU A 36 -3.56 8.42 -22.48
C LEU A 36 -2.91 8.97 -23.77
N ASP A 37 -3.55 8.80 -24.92
CA ASP A 37 -3.07 9.33 -26.21
C ASP A 37 -3.31 10.85 -26.36
N ASP A 38 -4.42 11.35 -25.82
CA ASP A 38 -4.84 12.76 -25.99
C ASP A 38 -4.30 13.68 -24.88
N ASP A 39 -4.08 13.16 -23.67
CA ASP A 39 -3.64 13.98 -22.54
C ASP A 39 -2.16 14.37 -22.66
N PRO A 40 -1.82 15.68 -22.65
CA PRO A 40 -0.45 16.15 -22.77
C PRO A 40 0.52 15.55 -21.74
N ALA A 41 0.02 15.17 -20.55
CA ALA A 41 0.84 14.56 -19.51
C ALA A 41 1.25 13.12 -19.84
N PHE A 42 0.56 12.44 -20.76
CA PHE A 42 0.77 11.02 -21.06
C PHE A 42 1.17 10.74 -22.50
N LYS A 43 0.81 11.63 -23.43
CA LYS A 43 1.03 11.48 -24.88
C LYS A 43 2.48 11.21 -25.27
N GLU A 44 3.44 11.80 -24.55
CA GLU A 44 4.87 11.59 -24.83
C GLU A 44 5.35 10.16 -24.51
N PHE A 45 4.68 9.48 -23.57
CA PHE A 45 5.06 8.15 -23.10
C PHE A 45 4.54 7.01 -23.99
N LYS A 46 3.63 7.32 -24.94
CA LYS A 46 3.06 6.37 -25.91
C LYS A 46 2.55 5.07 -25.26
N LEU A 47 1.85 5.22 -24.13
CA LEU A 47 1.31 4.10 -23.36
C LEU A 47 0.32 3.29 -24.20
N LYS A 48 0.33 1.96 -24.03
CA LYS A 48 -0.62 1.07 -24.70
C LYS A 48 -1.42 0.27 -23.69
N VAL A 49 -2.74 0.48 -23.68
CA VAL A 49 -3.67 -0.26 -22.85
C VAL A 49 -3.94 -1.61 -23.51
N GLY A 50 -3.53 -2.67 -22.81
CA GLY A 50 -3.73 -4.07 -23.13
C GLY A 50 -5.11 -4.55 -22.72
N ALA A 51 -5.19 -5.66 -21.98
CA ALA A 51 -6.47 -6.14 -21.43
C ALA A 51 -6.91 -5.30 -20.23
N VAL A 52 -8.22 -5.25 -19.98
CA VAL A 52 -8.79 -4.71 -18.75
C VAL A 52 -9.60 -5.82 -18.10
N ASP A 53 -9.04 -6.45 -17.09
CA ASP A 53 -9.74 -7.50 -16.36
C ASP A 53 -10.71 -6.85 -15.38
N VAL A 54 -12.00 -7.07 -15.56
CA VAL A 54 -13.03 -6.47 -14.68
C VAL A 54 -13.69 -7.52 -13.81
N LEU A 55 -14.20 -7.12 -12.65
CA LEU A 55 -14.92 -7.93 -11.69
C LEU A 55 -16.16 -7.14 -11.27
N LYS A 56 -17.34 -7.72 -11.48
CA LYS A 56 -18.60 -7.09 -11.08
C LYS A 56 -18.66 -7.06 -9.55
N GLN A 57 -18.72 -5.87 -8.97
CA GLN A 57 -18.83 -5.68 -7.52
C GLN A 57 -20.30 -5.45 -7.12
N SER A 58 -21.06 -4.74 -7.95
CA SER A 58 -22.51 -4.57 -7.81
C SER A 58 -23.16 -4.38 -9.18
N ASP A 59 -24.49 -4.15 -9.23
CA ASP A 59 -25.20 -4.00 -10.50
C ASP A 59 -24.69 -2.86 -11.40
N HIS A 60 -24.12 -1.81 -10.79
CA HIS A 60 -23.63 -0.63 -11.49
C HIS A 60 -22.14 -0.35 -11.21
N SER A 61 -21.42 -1.26 -10.54
CA SER A 61 -20.01 -1.05 -10.20
C SER A 61 -19.15 -2.29 -10.48
N TYR A 62 -17.95 -2.03 -10.97
CA TYR A 62 -16.93 -3.02 -11.27
C TYR A 62 -15.60 -2.54 -10.71
N LYS A 63 -14.77 -3.48 -10.26
CA LYS A 63 -13.33 -3.24 -10.04
C LYS A 63 -12.56 -3.93 -11.14
N GLY A 64 -11.39 -3.44 -11.50
CA GLY A 64 -10.59 -4.09 -12.50
C GLY A 64 -9.11 -3.75 -12.45
N ILE A 65 -8.36 -4.43 -13.29
CA ILE A 65 -6.94 -4.21 -13.50
C ILE A 65 -6.75 -3.92 -14.99
N ALA A 66 -6.27 -2.73 -15.31
CA ALA A 66 -5.83 -2.40 -16.66
C ALA A 66 -4.35 -2.74 -16.82
N HIS A 67 -4.05 -3.58 -17.80
CA HIS A 67 -2.68 -3.91 -18.19
C HIS A 67 -2.18 -2.83 -19.14
N VAL A 68 -1.27 -1.96 -18.70
CA VAL A 68 -0.74 -0.85 -19.51
C VAL A 68 0.72 -1.13 -19.85
N GLN A 69 1.01 -1.28 -21.13
CA GLN A 69 2.36 -1.47 -21.63
C GLN A 69 3.12 -0.15 -21.73
N PHE A 70 4.34 -0.16 -21.20
CA PHE A 70 5.27 0.97 -21.24
C PHE A 70 6.71 0.46 -21.32
N ASP A 71 7.48 0.94 -22.31
CA ASP A 71 8.91 0.59 -22.50
C ASP A 71 9.19 -0.93 -22.56
N GLY A 72 8.21 -1.72 -23.04
CA GLY A 72 8.31 -3.18 -23.14
C GLY A 72 7.78 -3.96 -21.93
N GLU A 73 7.46 -3.28 -20.83
CA GLU A 73 6.92 -3.90 -19.61
C GLU A 73 5.42 -3.69 -19.49
N MET A 74 4.69 -4.66 -18.92
CA MET A 74 3.27 -4.52 -18.58
C MET A 74 3.14 -4.03 -17.13
N GLN A 75 2.43 -2.93 -16.95
CA GLN A 75 2.11 -2.36 -15.65
C GLN A 75 0.65 -2.64 -15.31
N GLU A 76 0.39 -3.14 -14.13
CA GLU A 76 -0.96 -3.42 -13.65
C GLU A 76 -1.50 -2.20 -12.90
N ILE A 77 -2.59 -1.63 -13.42
CA ILE A 77 -3.21 -0.43 -12.87
C ILE A 77 -4.60 -0.76 -12.35
N PRO A 78 -4.87 -0.61 -11.04
CA PRO A 78 -6.20 -0.81 -10.49
C PRO A 78 -7.16 0.28 -11.00
N VAL A 79 -8.34 -0.15 -11.42
CA VAL A 79 -9.39 0.71 -11.98
C VAL A 79 -10.71 0.45 -11.27
N ASP A 80 -11.31 1.50 -10.72
CA ASP A 80 -12.68 1.48 -10.24
C ASP A 80 -13.60 1.95 -11.37
N ILE A 81 -14.65 1.18 -11.68
CA ILE A 81 -15.51 1.40 -12.85
C ILE A 81 -16.97 1.48 -12.38
N ILE A 82 -17.70 2.47 -12.86
CA ILE A 82 -19.12 2.67 -12.61
C ILE A 82 -19.84 2.66 -13.96
N VAL A 83 -20.93 1.92 -14.05
CA VAL A 83 -21.75 1.77 -15.26
C VAL A 83 -23.17 2.24 -14.96
N ASP A 84 -23.64 3.21 -15.73
CA ASP A 84 -25.02 3.72 -15.69
C ASP A 84 -25.62 3.67 -17.09
N GLY A 85 -26.45 2.66 -17.35
CA GLY A 85 -26.94 2.33 -18.69
C GLY A 85 -25.79 2.06 -19.67
N ASP A 86 -25.68 2.89 -20.70
CA ASP A 86 -24.62 2.82 -21.73
C ASP A 86 -23.39 3.68 -21.37
N SER A 87 -23.39 4.31 -20.19
CA SER A 87 -22.33 5.22 -19.77
C SER A 87 -21.37 4.52 -18.82
N VAL A 88 -20.08 4.55 -19.15
CA VAL A 88 -19.01 3.97 -18.32
C VAL A 88 -18.10 5.09 -17.82
N ALA A 89 -17.96 5.18 -16.51
CA ALA A 89 -16.96 6.01 -15.84
C ALA A 89 -15.92 5.10 -15.19
N TRP A 90 -14.66 5.50 -15.20
CA TRP A 90 -13.60 4.75 -14.54
C TRP A 90 -12.62 5.70 -13.86
N ASN A 91 -12.00 5.29 -12.77
CA ASN A 91 -10.97 6.06 -12.08
C ASN A 91 -9.83 5.14 -11.65
N THR A 92 -8.64 5.72 -11.50
CA THR A 92 -7.46 5.03 -10.98
C THR A 92 -6.99 5.73 -9.72
N GLY A 93 -6.42 4.99 -8.78
CA GLY A 93 -5.86 5.57 -7.57
C GLY A 93 -4.76 6.62 -7.86
N PRO A 94 -4.52 7.57 -6.93
CA PRO A 94 -3.38 8.49 -7.03
C PRO A 94 -2.07 7.71 -7.21
N GLY A 95 -1.24 8.17 -8.14
CA GLY A 95 0.05 7.56 -8.39
C GLY A 95 0.06 6.36 -9.34
N ALA A 96 -1.11 5.94 -9.84
CA ALA A 96 -1.27 4.83 -10.80
C ALA A 96 -0.30 4.88 -12.00
N PHE A 97 0.05 6.09 -12.47
CA PHE A 97 0.94 6.29 -13.61
C PHE A 97 2.35 6.80 -13.23
N MET A 98 2.74 6.82 -11.95
CA MET A 98 4.03 7.37 -11.53
C MET A 98 5.25 6.60 -12.08
N PHE A 99 5.05 5.39 -12.61
CA PHE A 99 6.07 4.65 -13.32
C PHE A 99 6.59 5.42 -14.55
N THR A 100 5.76 6.24 -15.21
CA THR A 100 6.18 7.06 -16.37
C THR A 100 7.18 8.13 -15.95
N ALA A 101 6.88 8.86 -14.88
CA ALA A 101 7.75 9.90 -14.32
C ALA A 101 9.09 9.33 -13.82
N ARG A 102 9.06 8.17 -13.14
CA ARG A 102 10.28 7.49 -12.66
C ARG A 102 11.19 7.09 -13.81
N ARG A 103 10.64 6.53 -14.90
CA ARG A 103 11.43 6.12 -16.07
C ARG A 103 11.94 7.31 -16.88
N ALA A 104 11.15 8.39 -16.99
CA ALA A 104 11.60 9.65 -17.58
C ALA A 104 12.85 10.17 -16.87
N ILE A 105 12.80 10.19 -15.53
CA ILE A 105 13.92 10.58 -14.69
C ILE A 105 15.10 9.61 -14.86
N GLN A 106 14.87 8.29 -14.88
CA GLN A 106 15.94 7.31 -15.08
C GLN A 106 16.64 7.47 -16.45
N LYS A 107 15.88 7.68 -17.53
CA LYS A 107 16.42 7.95 -18.87
C LYS A 107 17.17 9.28 -18.92
N MET A 108 16.73 10.28 -18.18
CA MET A 108 17.49 11.52 -18.03
C MET A 108 18.79 11.26 -17.24
N LEU A 109 18.78 10.46 -16.19
CA LEU A 109 19.92 10.25 -15.29
C LEU A 109 20.99 9.28 -15.85
N THR A 110 20.72 8.57 -16.95
CA THR A 110 21.72 7.76 -17.64
C THR A 110 22.58 8.65 -18.54
N PRO A 111 23.92 8.72 -18.36
CA PRO A 111 24.77 9.49 -19.25
C PRO A 111 24.75 8.90 -20.67
N PRO A 112 24.79 9.72 -21.74
CA PRO A 112 24.84 9.23 -23.10
C PRO A 112 26.27 8.83 -23.45
N THR A 113 26.69 7.65 -23.03
CA THR A 113 27.86 6.93 -23.55
C THR A 113 27.66 5.46 -23.22
N ALA A 114 27.87 4.49 -24.10
CA ALA A 114 28.28 4.46 -25.49
C ALA A 114 27.89 3.05 -25.97
N ASP A 115 27.64 2.91 -27.26
CA ASP A 115 27.84 1.64 -27.95
C ASP A 115 29.28 1.17 -27.65
N ARG A 116 29.40 0.31 -26.64
CA ARG A 116 30.61 -0.46 -26.40
C ARG A 116 30.19 -1.91 -26.32
N GLU A 117 29.88 -2.40 -27.52
CA GLU A 117 30.28 -3.70 -28.00
C GLU A 117 31.66 -4.05 -27.40
N ALA A 118 31.64 -4.90 -26.38
CA ALA A 118 32.81 -5.62 -25.92
C ALA A 118 32.58 -7.09 -26.29
N GLU A 119 32.82 -7.36 -27.57
CA GLU A 119 33.08 -8.69 -28.10
C GLU A 119 34.31 -9.28 -27.39
N ALA A 120 34.18 -10.51 -26.88
CA ALA A 120 35.31 -11.39 -26.61
C ALA A 120 34.90 -12.85 -26.89
N PRO A 121 35.82 -13.69 -27.40
CA PRO A 121 35.59 -14.65 -28.48
C PRO A 121 35.16 -16.07 -28.01
N PRO A 122 34.78 -16.99 -28.91
CA PRO A 122 34.20 -18.27 -28.54
C PRO A 122 35.29 -19.26 -28.17
N ILE A 123 35.17 -19.91 -27.00
CA ILE A 123 35.82 -21.20 -26.76
C ILE A 123 34.76 -22.16 -26.21
N ALA A 124 34.45 -23.14 -27.06
CA ALA A 124 33.63 -24.28 -26.76
C ALA A 124 34.37 -25.33 -25.91
N ALA A 125 33.55 -26.25 -25.37
CA ALA A 125 33.86 -27.58 -24.86
C ALA A 125 34.25 -27.72 -23.37
N ALA A 126 33.18 -27.89 -22.58
CA ALA A 126 32.93 -29.04 -21.69
C ALA A 126 34.02 -29.46 -20.69
N GLN A 127 33.80 -29.10 -19.42
CA GLN A 127 33.95 -30.05 -18.31
C GLN A 127 32.82 -29.82 -17.29
N SER A 128 32.07 -30.89 -17.05
CA SER A 128 31.01 -31.03 -16.05
C SER A 128 31.57 -30.91 -14.63
N ILE A 129 31.16 -29.87 -13.91
CA ILE A 129 31.25 -29.81 -12.45
C ILE A 129 29.84 -29.48 -11.95
N SER A 130 29.30 -30.39 -11.14
CA SER A 130 27.97 -30.31 -10.50
C SER A 130 27.73 -28.95 -9.80
N PRO A 131 26.49 -28.45 -9.75
CA PRO A 131 26.19 -27.21 -9.04
C PRO A 131 26.22 -27.49 -7.53
N SER A 132 27.24 -26.97 -6.84
CA SER A 132 27.21 -26.79 -5.38
C SER A 132 26.77 -25.35 -5.09
N PRO A 133 25.85 -25.13 -4.14
CA PRO A 133 25.03 -23.93 -4.07
C PRO A 133 25.78 -22.78 -3.41
N SER A 134 25.70 -21.59 -3.99
CA SER A 134 26.14 -20.36 -3.34
C SER A 134 25.22 -19.20 -3.76
N ALA A 135 23.95 -19.31 -3.39
CA ALA A 135 23.08 -18.16 -3.20
C ALA A 135 23.10 -17.86 -1.70
N SER A 136 23.82 -16.81 -1.29
CA SER A 136 23.80 -16.36 0.09
C SER A 136 22.49 -15.63 0.36
N ASP A 137 21.50 -16.35 0.89
CA ASP A 137 20.22 -15.78 1.32
C ASP A 137 20.45 -14.63 2.31
N ILE A 138 19.76 -13.50 2.09
CA ILE A 138 19.86 -12.34 2.98
C ILE A 138 19.07 -12.69 4.26
N ARG A 139 19.77 -12.90 5.38
CA ARG A 139 19.17 -13.23 6.67
C ARG A 139 18.85 -11.95 7.46
N LEU A 140 17.62 -11.80 7.92
CA LEU A 140 17.18 -10.65 8.71
C LEU A 140 15.97 -11.01 9.58
N ASP A 141 15.75 -10.25 10.64
CA ASP A 141 14.54 -10.37 11.44
C ASP A 141 13.41 -9.47 10.92
N ALA A 142 12.16 -9.86 11.17
CA ALA A 142 10.97 -9.12 10.72
C ALA A 142 10.90 -7.68 11.26
N PRO A 143 11.22 -7.38 12.54
CA PRO A 143 11.33 -5.99 13.01
C PRO A 143 12.38 -5.15 12.26
N SER A 144 13.54 -5.71 11.94
CA SER A 144 14.59 -5.04 11.16
C SER A 144 14.18 -4.80 9.72
N LEU A 145 13.49 -5.77 9.09
CA LEU A 145 12.89 -5.60 7.77
C LEU A 145 11.89 -4.45 7.78
N PHE A 146 11.00 -4.43 8.78
CA PHE A 146 10.02 -3.38 8.98
C PHE A 146 10.67 -2.00 9.18
N ALA A 147 11.66 -1.91 10.06
CA ALA A 147 12.37 -0.67 10.34
C ALA A 147 13.10 -0.14 9.10
N ALA A 148 13.68 -1.00 8.28
CA ALA A 148 14.33 -0.60 7.03
C ALA A 148 13.32 -0.01 6.05
N TYR A 149 12.17 -0.65 5.90
CA TYR A 149 11.07 -0.20 5.04
C TYR A 149 10.45 1.12 5.53
N LYS A 150 10.27 1.28 6.85
CA LYS A 150 9.81 2.52 7.48
C LYS A 150 10.81 3.67 7.35
N ALA A 151 12.11 3.38 7.48
CA ALA A 151 13.15 4.39 7.38
C ALA A 151 13.30 4.90 5.95
N ASN A 152 13.29 3.98 4.97
CA ASN A 152 13.37 4.32 3.56
C ASN A 152 12.89 3.16 2.69
N GLU A 153 11.62 3.21 2.27
CA GLU A 153 10.99 2.20 1.42
C GLU A 153 11.75 1.97 0.11
N VAL A 154 12.31 3.01 -0.51
CA VAL A 154 13.03 2.92 -1.79
C VAL A 154 14.36 2.18 -1.62
N ALA A 155 15.09 2.48 -0.54
CA ALA A 155 16.34 1.78 -0.23
C ALA A 155 16.09 0.34 0.20
N ALA A 156 15.01 0.10 0.94
CA ALA A 156 14.58 -1.23 1.33
C ALA A 156 14.16 -2.06 0.11
N ASP A 157 13.46 -1.48 -0.86
CA ASP A 157 13.10 -2.15 -2.12
C ASP A 157 14.34 -2.53 -2.93
N LEU A 158 15.30 -1.61 -3.11
CA LEU A 158 16.58 -1.94 -3.77
C LEU A 158 17.34 -3.07 -3.06
N LYS A 159 17.20 -3.16 -1.74
CA LYS A 159 17.92 -4.12 -0.92
C LYS A 159 17.22 -5.47 -0.84
N TYR A 160 15.89 -5.53 -0.79
CA TYR A 160 15.14 -6.72 -0.41
C TYR A 160 14.07 -7.15 -1.43
N LYS A 161 13.51 -6.23 -2.23
CA LYS A 161 12.45 -6.58 -3.19
C LYS A 161 13.00 -7.47 -4.31
N GLY A 162 12.30 -8.55 -4.60
CA GLY A 162 12.69 -9.56 -5.59
C GLY A 162 13.89 -10.42 -5.18
N LYS A 163 14.44 -10.25 -3.97
CA LYS A 163 15.56 -11.07 -3.48
C LYS A 163 15.09 -12.17 -2.54
N GLN A 164 15.89 -13.24 -2.45
CA GLN A 164 15.67 -14.31 -1.49
C GLN A 164 16.12 -13.88 -0.10
N LEU A 165 15.18 -13.96 0.82
CA LEU A 165 15.28 -13.53 2.20
C LEU A 165 15.02 -14.73 3.10
N LEU A 166 15.80 -14.81 4.17
CA LEU A 166 15.53 -15.69 5.29
C LEU A 166 15.07 -14.83 6.47
N VAL A 167 13.75 -14.79 6.68
CA VAL A 167 13.12 -13.85 7.63
C VAL A 167 12.77 -14.58 8.91
N THR A 168 13.36 -14.17 10.03
CA THR A 168 13.02 -14.69 11.36
C THR A 168 12.09 -13.73 12.09
N GLY A 169 10.99 -14.21 12.67
CA GLY A 169 10.12 -13.34 13.46
C GLY A 169 9.09 -14.07 14.28
N ARG A 170 8.44 -13.35 15.19
CA ARG A 170 7.38 -13.89 16.04
C ARG A 170 6.05 -13.85 15.32
N LEU A 171 5.39 -15.00 15.24
CA LEU A 171 4.10 -15.15 14.60
C LEU A 171 3.02 -14.44 15.42
N GLU A 172 2.38 -13.45 14.84
CA GLU A 172 1.32 -12.68 15.47
C GLU A 172 -0.07 -13.23 15.13
N SER A 173 -0.29 -13.63 13.88
CA SER A 173 -1.52 -14.30 13.46
C SER A 173 -1.29 -15.19 12.24
N ILE A 174 -2.14 -16.21 12.11
CA ILE A 174 -2.23 -17.11 10.98
C ILE A 174 -3.65 -16.95 10.46
N SER A 175 -3.78 -16.49 9.22
CA SER A 175 -5.09 -16.17 8.64
C SER A 175 -5.12 -16.57 7.16
N LYS A 176 -6.31 -16.50 6.58
CA LYS A 176 -6.51 -16.61 5.13
C LYS A 176 -7.01 -15.29 4.60
N ASP A 177 -6.63 -14.95 3.38
CA ASP A 177 -7.21 -13.83 2.68
C ASP A 177 -8.58 -14.19 2.06
N PHE A 178 -9.14 -13.28 1.28
CA PHE A 178 -10.44 -13.45 0.63
C PHE A 178 -10.43 -14.51 -0.49
N ALA A 179 -9.26 -14.93 -0.97
CA ALA A 179 -9.06 -15.95 -1.99
C ALA A 179 -8.78 -17.34 -1.38
N ASP A 180 -8.90 -17.47 -0.05
CA ASP A 180 -8.50 -18.63 0.76
C ASP A 180 -6.99 -18.91 0.76
N ASP A 181 -6.17 -17.96 0.30
CA ASP A 181 -4.71 -18.10 0.33
C ASP A 181 -4.19 -17.78 1.75
N PRO A 182 -3.38 -18.67 2.35
CA PRO A 182 -2.90 -18.47 3.71
C PRO A 182 -1.83 -17.37 3.77
N TYR A 183 -1.91 -16.54 4.79
CA TYR A 183 -0.87 -15.58 5.12
C TYR A 183 -0.58 -15.55 6.62
N LEU A 184 0.66 -15.18 6.95
CA LEU A 184 1.12 -14.98 8.32
C LEU A 184 1.32 -13.48 8.57
N SER A 185 0.84 -13.00 9.71
CA SER A 185 1.25 -11.70 10.26
C SER A 185 2.43 -11.95 11.20
N ILE A 186 3.57 -11.33 10.92
CA ILE A 186 4.78 -11.44 11.75
C ILE A 186 4.97 -10.12 12.48
N GLN A 187 5.11 -10.21 13.80
CA GLN A 187 5.23 -9.06 14.68
C GLN A 187 6.38 -8.15 14.23
N SER A 188 6.05 -6.88 14.02
CA SER A 188 7.05 -5.80 13.92
C SER A 188 7.09 -5.05 15.27
N GLY A 189 8.01 -4.11 15.45
CA GLY A 189 8.15 -3.37 16.72
C GLY A 189 6.92 -2.58 17.20
N ASN A 190 5.76 -2.65 16.52
CA ASN A 190 4.46 -2.15 16.97
C ASN A 190 3.31 -3.13 16.63
N GLU A 191 2.17 -2.99 17.32
CA GLU A 191 0.99 -3.88 17.20
C GLU A 191 0.05 -3.50 16.04
N PHE A 192 0.39 -2.49 15.23
CA PHE A 192 -0.45 -1.95 14.15
C PHE A 192 0.14 -2.09 12.74
N GLU A 193 1.44 -2.38 12.61
CA GLU A 193 2.16 -2.38 11.34
C GLU A 193 2.99 -3.67 11.23
N SER A 194 2.41 -4.80 10.84
CA SER A 194 3.10 -6.09 10.82
C SER A 194 3.78 -6.39 9.47
N VAL A 195 4.74 -7.33 9.48
CA VAL A 195 5.28 -7.90 8.23
C VAL A 195 4.34 -9.01 7.78
N ARG A 196 3.80 -8.90 6.56
CA ARG A 196 2.89 -9.90 6.01
C ARG A 196 3.69 -10.89 5.14
N ALA A 197 3.49 -12.17 5.39
CA ALA A 197 4.05 -13.26 4.61
C ALA A 197 2.93 -14.07 3.96
N ASN A 198 2.81 -13.97 2.63
CA ASN A 198 1.83 -14.69 1.83
C ASN A 198 2.39 -16.05 1.39
N PHE A 199 1.53 -17.06 1.32
CA PHE A 199 1.88 -18.42 0.89
C PHE A 199 0.84 -18.95 -0.08
N ASP A 200 1.25 -19.88 -0.94
CA ASP A 200 0.32 -20.63 -1.79
C ASP A 200 -0.52 -21.62 -0.97
N LYS A 201 -1.68 -22.04 -1.50
CA LYS A 201 -2.58 -23.03 -0.88
C LYS A 201 -1.90 -24.36 -0.54
N SER A 202 -0.81 -24.71 -1.23
CA SER A 202 -0.01 -25.90 -0.96
C SER A 202 0.60 -25.89 0.44
N ALA A 203 0.83 -24.71 1.03
CA ALA A 203 1.43 -24.57 2.35
C ALA A 203 0.44 -24.78 3.52
N ILE A 204 -0.88 -24.85 3.26
CA ILE A 204 -1.92 -24.89 4.31
C ILE A 204 -1.69 -26.00 5.34
N ALA A 205 -1.32 -27.21 4.90
CA ALA A 205 -1.12 -28.34 5.80
C ALA A 205 0.04 -28.12 6.79
N GLU A 206 1.08 -27.42 6.35
CA GLU A 206 2.26 -27.11 7.15
C GLU A 206 1.99 -25.91 8.07
N LEU A 207 1.37 -24.85 7.54
CA LEU A 207 1.00 -23.65 8.31
C LEU A 207 -0.02 -23.94 9.42
N ALA A 208 -0.87 -24.96 9.23
CA ALA A 208 -1.82 -25.43 10.25
C ALA A 208 -1.15 -25.99 11.51
N THR A 209 0.14 -26.33 11.45
CA THR A 209 0.90 -26.82 12.62
C THR A 209 1.46 -25.69 13.49
N LEU A 210 1.48 -24.47 12.99
CA LEU A 210 2.05 -23.31 13.66
C LEU A 210 1.10 -22.73 14.71
N GLN A 211 1.66 -22.09 15.73
CA GLN A 211 0.88 -21.44 16.79
C GLN A 211 1.23 -19.96 16.91
N ARG A 212 0.22 -19.13 17.21
CA ARG A 212 0.42 -17.73 17.55
C ARG A 212 1.44 -17.60 18.68
N GLY A 213 2.37 -16.66 18.53
CA GLY A 213 3.42 -16.36 19.48
C GLY A 213 4.71 -17.18 19.29
N GLN A 214 4.72 -18.19 18.41
CA GLN A 214 5.90 -18.98 18.05
C GLN A 214 6.87 -18.13 17.22
N ILE A 215 8.18 -18.31 17.40
CA ILE A 215 9.18 -17.78 16.46
C ILE A 215 9.13 -18.64 15.20
N VAL A 216 9.30 -18.08 14.01
CA VAL A 216 9.38 -18.86 12.77
C VAL A 216 10.47 -18.28 11.90
N THR A 217 11.15 -19.14 11.14
CA THR A 217 12.08 -18.75 10.08
C THR A 217 11.44 -19.08 8.74
N LEU A 218 11.25 -18.03 7.94
CA LEU A 218 10.55 -18.10 6.67
C LEU A 218 11.54 -17.94 5.51
N HIS A 219 11.43 -18.80 4.52
CA HIS A 219 12.06 -18.61 3.22
C HIS A 219 11.12 -17.80 2.33
N CYS A 220 11.54 -16.60 1.94
CA CYS A 220 10.67 -15.66 1.24
C CYS A 220 11.39 -14.88 0.16
N THR A 221 10.63 -14.43 -0.82
CA THR A 221 11.02 -13.38 -1.74
C THR A 221 10.41 -12.05 -1.26
N GLY A 222 11.21 -10.99 -1.23
CA GLY A 222 10.71 -9.66 -0.83
C GLY A 222 9.69 -9.09 -1.82
N GLY A 223 8.49 -8.76 -1.36
CA GLY A 223 7.38 -8.23 -2.18
C GLY A 223 7.29 -6.70 -2.22
N GLY A 224 8.02 -5.98 -1.36
CA GLY A 224 7.93 -4.52 -1.23
C GLY A 224 7.00 -4.08 -0.11
N MET A 225 6.64 -2.80 -0.04
CA MET A 225 5.68 -2.28 0.94
C MET A 225 4.29 -2.09 0.32
N VAL A 226 3.25 -2.53 1.03
CA VAL A 226 1.84 -2.29 0.68
C VAL A 226 1.12 -1.86 1.95
N VAL A 227 0.45 -0.70 1.92
CA VAL A 227 -0.31 -0.15 3.06
C VAL A 227 0.53 -0.17 4.36
N GLN A 228 1.72 0.46 4.31
CA GLN A 228 2.68 0.55 5.43
C GLN A 228 3.20 -0.79 5.98
N SER A 229 2.89 -1.91 5.34
CA SER A 229 3.30 -3.25 5.76
C SER A 229 4.23 -3.86 4.71
N PRO A 230 5.43 -4.34 5.08
CA PRO A 230 6.28 -5.10 4.19
C PRO A 230 5.61 -6.43 3.82
N MET A 231 5.53 -6.69 2.51
CA MET A 231 4.99 -7.91 1.93
C MET A 231 6.13 -8.88 1.63
N LEU A 232 5.91 -10.15 1.92
CA LEU A 232 6.79 -11.26 1.61
C LEU A 232 5.98 -12.34 0.89
N ASN A 233 6.56 -12.96 -0.13
CA ASN A 233 6.00 -14.14 -0.79
C ASN A 233 6.85 -15.33 -0.37
N CYS A 234 6.30 -16.21 0.44
CA CYS A 234 7.04 -17.24 1.16
C CYS A 234 6.63 -18.65 0.70
N TRP A 235 7.53 -19.60 0.88
CA TRP A 235 7.30 -21.00 0.52
C TRP A 235 7.79 -21.92 1.64
N THR A 236 7.41 -23.19 1.56
CA THR A 236 7.80 -24.23 2.52
C THR A 236 9.18 -24.82 2.16
N PRO A 237 10.00 -25.25 3.14
CA PRO A 237 9.66 -25.45 4.55
C PRO A 237 9.66 -24.16 5.39
N VAL A 238 8.76 -24.10 6.37
CA VAL A 238 8.76 -23.11 7.45
C VAL A 238 9.41 -23.74 8.67
N GLU A 239 10.60 -23.24 9.04
CA GLU A 239 11.33 -23.75 10.20
C GLU A 239 10.82 -23.06 11.47
N GLY A 240 10.02 -23.77 12.27
CA GLY A 240 9.75 -23.37 13.67
C GLY A 240 10.99 -23.58 14.55
N PRO A 241 11.11 -22.93 15.73
CA PRO A 241 12.11 -23.29 16.72
C PRO A 241 11.95 -24.78 16.97
N ALA A 242 13.06 -25.51 16.84
CA ALA A 242 13.11 -26.92 17.18
C ALA A 242 12.36 -27.15 18.50
N PRO A 243 11.47 -28.14 18.58
CA PRO A 243 10.70 -28.36 19.79
C PRO A 243 11.66 -28.51 20.96
N ILE A 244 11.50 -27.67 21.99
CA ILE A 244 12.11 -27.88 23.31
C ILE A 244 11.37 -29.04 23.99
N ALA A 245 11.26 -30.17 23.31
CA ALA A 245 10.68 -31.40 23.79
C ALA A 245 11.79 -32.44 23.97
N ALA A 246 12.84 -32.09 24.73
CA ALA A 246 13.80 -33.05 25.28
C ALA A 246 14.69 -32.42 26.36
N ALA A 247 14.12 -31.81 27.40
CA ALA A 247 14.81 -31.59 28.67
C ALA A 247 13.83 -31.41 29.84
N ILE A 248 12.86 -32.32 29.97
CA ILE A 248 12.33 -32.63 31.30
C ILE A 248 13.33 -33.61 31.90
N GLN A 249 14.33 -33.10 32.61
CA GLN A 249 15.05 -33.90 33.61
C GLN A 249 14.87 -33.22 34.96
N THR A 250 13.89 -33.76 35.69
CA THR A 250 13.87 -33.94 37.15
C THR A 250 14.69 -32.94 37.97
N VAL A 251 14.04 -31.88 38.45
CA VAL A 251 14.51 -31.17 39.65
C VAL A 251 13.97 -31.95 40.85
N PRO A 252 14.83 -32.49 41.75
CA PRO A 252 14.36 -33.06 43.00
C PRO A 252 13.89 -31.93 43.92
N GLN A 253 12.72 -32.12 44.49
CA GLN A 253 12.06 -31.21 45.42
C GLN A 253 12.88 -31.16 46.72
N ILE A 254 13.64 -30.09 46.94
CA ILE A 254 14.32 -29.83 48.21
C ILE A 254 13.44 -28.88 49.04
N ALA A 255 13.18 -29.33 50.27
CA ALA A 255 12.34 -28.69 51.26
C ALA A 255 12.75 -27.25 51.59
N ALA A 256 11.74 -26.42 51.82
CA ALA A 256 11.90 -25.04 52.27
C ALA A 256 12.65 -24.96 53.60
N THR A 257 13.71 -24.16 53.62
CA THR A 257 14.38 -23.68 54.84
C THR A 257 14.32 -22.14 54.82
N PRO A 258 14.08 -21.45 55.96
CA PRO A 258 13.88 -20.00 55.94
C PRO A 258 15.19 -19.26 55.66
N ALA A 259 15.10 -18.20 54.86
CA ALA A 259 16.20 -17.34 54.46
C ALA A 259 16.79 -16.56 55.66
N PRO A 260 18.13 -16.41 55.77
CA PRO A 260 18.74 -15.41 56.64
C PRO A 260 18.70 -14.03 55.95
N SER A 261 18.30 -13.02 56.72
CA SER A 261 18.24 -11.62 56.31
C SER A 261 19.60 -11.09 55.86
N GLN A 262 19.71 -10.67 54.59
CA GLN A 262 20.85 -9.91 54.10
C GLN A 262 20.57 -8.40 54.14
N PRO A 263 21.61 -7.58 54.39
CA PRO A 263 21.49 -6.13 54.57
C PRO A 263 21.28 -5.41 53.23
N THR A 264 20.38 -4.43 53.27
CA THR A 264 20.06 -3.50 52.19
C THR A 264 21.25 -2.64 51.79
N MET A 265 21.63 -2.70 50.51
CA MET A 265 22.28 -1.58 49.81
C MET A 265 21.27 -0.90 48.88
N PRO A 266 21.32 0.44 48.72
CA PRO A 266 20.38 1.16 47.88
C PRO A 266 20.74 1.00 46.40
N ALA A 267 19.80 0.51 45.60
CA ALA A 267 19.86 0.54 44.15
C ALA A 267 19.66 1.98 43.62
N PRO A 268 20.36 2.40 42.56
CA PRO A 268 20.05 3.66 41.89
C PRO A 268 18.67 3.57 41.23
N SER A 269 17.78 4.46 41.65
CA SER A 269 16.46 4.65 41.07
C SER A 269 16.58 5.29 39.70
N PHE A 270 16.38 4.48 38.66
CA PHE A 270 15.86 4.94 37.37
C PHE A 270 14.63 4.09 37.02
N ALA A 271 13.61 4.18 37.87
CA ALA A 271 12.25 3.86 37.47
C ALA A 271 11.68 5.09 36.73
N GLN A 272 11.96 5.20 35.42
CA GLN A 272 11.02 5.88 34.56
C GLN A 272 9.88 4.89 34.33
N ALA A 273 8.77 5.13 35.00
CA ALA A 273 7.51 4.48 34.68
C ALA A 273 7.23 4.68 33.19
N SER A 274 7.16 3.59 32.42
CA SER A 274 6.38 3.60 31.19
C SER A 274 4.99 4.11 31.56
N PRO A 275 4.39 5.04 30.79
CA PRO A 275 2.99 5.36 31.00
C PRO A 275 2.21 4.05 30.80
N ALA A 276 1.51 3.64 31.85
CA ALA A 276 0.46 2.63 31.72
C ALA A 276 -0.45 3.09 30.58
N ALA A 277 -0.76 2.18 29.65
CA ALA A 277 -1.77 2.44 28.63
C ALA A 277 -3.02 2.96 29.34
N GLU A 278 -3.36 4.22 29.05
CA GLU A 278 -4.56 4.85 29.59
C GLU A 278 -5.75 3.98 29.16
N PRO A 279 -6.68 3.62 30.08
CA PRO A 279 -7.81 2.78 29.71
C PRO A 279 -8.53 3.43 28.52
N ALA A 280 -8.71 2.66 27.45
CA ALA A 280 -9.38 3.12 26.24
C ALA A 280 -10.69 3.82 26.63
N GLN A 281 -10.74 5.13 26.42
CA GLN A 281 -11.81 5.97 26.91
C GLN A 281 -13.06 5.64 26.11
N ARG A 282 -14.00 4.90 26.72
CA ARG A 282 -15.23 4.48 26.03
C ARG A 282 -16.06 5.70 25.63
N PRO A 283 -16.73 5.67 24.46
CA PRO A 283 -17.63 6.75 24.07
C PRO A 283 -18.68 7.03 25.14
N GLY A 284 -18.89 8.31 25.49
CA GLY A 284 -19.80 8.71 26.56
C GLY A 284 -21.27 8.34 26.34
N TRP A 285 -21.63 7.91 25.13
CA TRP A 285 -22.95 7.41 24.77
C TRP A 285 -23.11 5.89 24.99
N CYS A 286 -22.05 5.16 25.36
CA CYS A 286 -22.09 3.71 25.53
C CYS A 286 -23.09 3.22 26.59
N SER A 287 -23.40 4.04 27.60
CA SER A 287 -24.46 3.76 28.57
C SER A 287 -25.87 3.77 27.98
N LYS A 288 -26.04 4.30 26.75
CA LYS A 288 -27.30 4.43 26.02
C LYS A 288 -27.32 3.58 24.74
N ALA A 289 -26.34 2.69 24.54
CA ALA A 289 -26.23 1.85 23.36
C ALA A 289 -27.48 0.96 23.18
N GLY A 290 -28.22 1.19 22.10
CA GLY A 290 -29.49 0.51 21.80
C GLY A 290 -29.39 -0.52 20.69
N THR A 291 -28.53 -0.30 19.69
CA THR A 291 -28.40 -1.18 18.51
C THR A 291 -27.35 -2.28 18.71
N SER A 292 -27.39 -3.33 17.88
CA SER A 292 -26.38 -4.39 17.86
C SER A 292 -24.98 -3.84 17.59
N VAL A 293 -24.88 -2.90 16.64
CA VAL A 293 -23.63 -2.22 16.27
C VAL A 293 -23.14 -1.32 17.40
N GLU A 294 -24.02 -0.58 18.05
CA GLU A 294 -23.67 0.26 19.20
C GLU A 294 -23.12 -0.55 20.37
N LYS A 295 -23.71 -1.71 20.65
CA LYS A 295 -23.19 -2.64 21.66
C LYS A 295 -21.84 -3.23 21.26
N MET A 296 -21.64 -3.55 19.98
CA MET A 296 -20.37 -4.03 19.44
C MET A 296 -19.26 -2.97 19.60
N ILE A 297 -19.55 -1.71 19.25
CA ILE A 297 -18.62 -0.59 19.40
C ILE A 297 -18.22 -0.40 20.87
N CYS A 298 -19.19 -0.47 21.78
CA CYS A 298 -18.94 -0.26 23.21
C CYS A 298 -18.28 -1.44 23.94
N ALA A 299 -18.29 -2.63 23.34
CA ALA A 299 -17.69 -3.83 23.89
C ALA A 299 -16.25 -4.07 23.40
N ASP A 300 -15.83 -3.37 22.34
CA ASP A 300 -14.52 -3.54 21.71
C ASP A 300 -13.70 -2.24 21.82
N ASP A 301 -12.48 -2.35 22.36
CA ASP A 301 -11.64 -1.18 22.65
C ASP A 301 -11.14 -0.48 21.37
N GLU A 302 -10.94 -1.22 20.28
CA GLU A 302 -10.52 -0.67 18.99
C GLU A 302 -11.66 0.12 18.33
N LEU A 303 -12.87 -0.44 18.31
CA LEU A 303 -14.06 0.26 17.81
C LEU A 303 -14.42 1.48 18.68
N SER A 304 -14.25 1.39 19.99
CA SER A 304 -14.44 2.51 20.93
C SER A 304 -13.45 3.66 20.66
N ALA A 305 -12.19 3.33 20.37
CA ALA A 305 -11.17 4.32 20.02
C ALA A 305 -11.48 4.99 18.66
N LEU A 306 -11.87 4.20 17.65
CA LEU A 306 -12.26 4.74 16.35
C LEU A 306 -13.54 5.61 16.43
N ASP A 307 -14.53 5.24 17.26
CA ASP A 307 -15.72 6.06 17.49
C ASP A 307 -15.37 7.42 18.09
N THR A 308 -14.46 7.44 19.07
CA THR A 308 -13.95 8.66 19.69
C THR A 308 -13.25 9.55 18.66
N LYS A 309 -12.41 8.97 17.80
CA LYS A 309 -11.74 9.68 16.70
C LYS A 309 -12.72 10.26 15.70
N LEU A 310 -13.73 9.47 15.31
CA LEU A 310 -14.79 9.89 14.40
C LEU A 310 -15.63 11.03 15.01
N GLY A 311 -15.97 10.96 16.30
CA GLY A 311 -16.66 12.02 17.01
C GLY A 311 -15.89 13.34 17.05
N ALA A 312 -14.55 13.29 17.21
CA ALA A 312 -13.70 14.46 17.13
C ALA A 312 -13.67 15.07 15.70
N ALA A 313 -13.48 14.23 14.68
CA ALA A 313 -13.51 14.67 13.28
C ALA A 313 -14.87 15.26 12.88
N PHE A 314 -15.96 14.67 13.37
CA PHE A 314 -17.32 15.15 13.17
C PHE A 314 -17.51 16.57 13.72
N LYS A 315 -17.05 16.85 14.95
CA LYS A 315 -17.14 18.20 15.54
C LYS A 315 -16.36 19.22 14.72
N ILE A 316 -15.20 18.85 14.19
CA ILE A 316 -14.40 19.72 13.32
C ILE A 316 -15.15 19.98 12.01
N ALA A 317 -15.67 18.96 11.36
CA ALA A 317 -16.43 19.11 10.12
C ALA A 317 -17.73 19.90 10.32
N GLU A 318 -18.44 19.68 11.43
CA GLU A 318 -19.64 20.43 11.82
C GLU A 318 -19.34 21.92 11.98
N SER A 319 -18.20 22.27 12.58
CA SER A 319 -17.80 23.66 12.77
C SER A 319 -17.53 24.40 11.45
N LYS A 320 -17.25 23.66 10.38
CA LYS A 320 -16.97 24.18 9.03
C LYS A 320 -18.18 24.10 8.11
N ALA A 321 -19.29 23.50 8.54
CA ALA A 321 -20.44 23.29 7.69
C ALA A 321 -21.31 24.56 7.61
N ASP A 322 -21.49 25.08 6.40
CA ASP A 322 -22.36 26.24 6.13
C ASP A 322 -23.84 25.91 6.39
N ASP A 323 -24.29 24.75 5.90
CA ASP A 323 -25.64 24.21 6.17
C ASP A 323 -25.57 23.07 7.19
N LYS A 324 -25.74 23.43 8.47
CA LYS A 324 -25.80 22.45 9.56
C LYS A 324 -26.94 21.46 9.40
N LYS A 325 -28.09 21.86 8.86
CA LYS A 325 -29.26 20.98 8.71
C LYS A 325 -28.97 19.89 7.68
N ALA A 326 -28.39 20.25 6.55
CA ALA A 326 -27.93 19.30 5.54
C ALA A 326 -26.80 18.40 6.06
N PHE A 327 -25.81 18.98 6.77
CA PHE A 327 -24.71 18.21 7.37
C PHE A 327 -25.20 17.11 8.34
N TYR A 328 -26.14 17.45 9.22
CA TYR A 328 -26.75 16.48 10.13
C TYR A 328 -27.64 15.46 9.40
N ALA A 329 -28.30 15.83 8.30
CA ALA A 329 -29.07 14.89 7.49
C ALA A 329 -28.16 13.85 6.83
N THR A 330 -27.09 14.28 6.18
CA THR A 330 -26.07 13.39 5.57
C THR A 330 -25.45 12.47 6.60
N SER A 331 -25.16 12.98 7.79
CA SER A 331 -24.52 12.18 8.86
C SER A 331 -25.46 11.17 9.51
N ARG A 332 -26.77 11.47 9.59
CA ARG A 332 -27.79 10.49 9.97
C ARG A 332 -27.97 9.42 8.90
N ALA A 333 -28.01 9.82 7.63
CA ALA A 333 -28.12 8.89 6.51
C ALA A 333 -26.94 7.91 6.50
N TRP A 334 -25.70 8.42 6.59
CA TRP A 334 -24.51 7.56 6.70
C TRP A 334 -24.60 6.56 7.86
N ARG A 335 -25.04 7.02 9.05
CA ARG A 335 -25.17 6.14 10.22
C ARG A 335 -26.17 5.00 9.96
N VAL A 336 -27.34 5.32 9.43
CA VAL A 336 -28.42 4.36 9.20
C VAL A 336 -28.12 3.43 8.03
N GLU A 337 -27.53 3.97 6.97
CA GLU A 337 -27.35 3.26 5.70
C GLU A 337 -26.03 2.50 5.61
N GLN A 338 -25.02 2.87 6.41
CA GLN A 338 -23.72 2.22 6.40
C GLN A 338 -23.45 1.56 7.75
N ARG A 339 -23.18 2.37 8.80
CA ARG A 339 -22.74 1.86 10.11
C ARG A 339 -23.73 0.86 10.71
N ASP A 340 -25.01 1.23 10.81
CA ASP A 340 -26.02 0.42 11.49
C ASP A 340 -26.44 -0.83 10.68
N ARG A 341 -25.99 -0.96 9.42
CA ARG A 341 -26.14 -2.18 8.61
C ARG A 341 -25.05 -3.21 8.85
N CYS A 342 -23.97 -2.85 9.54
CA CYS A 342 -22.87 -3.77 9.80
C CYS A 342 -23.28 -4.91 10.74
N THR A 343 -22.79 -6.11 10.44
CA THR A 343 -23.01 -7.32 11.25
C THR A 343 -21.73 -7.87 11.87
N ALA A 344 -20.56 -7.32 11.51
CA ALA A 344 -19.24 -7.75 11.96
C ALA A 344 -18.33 -6.55 12.26
N LYS A 345 -17.29 -6.79 13.08
CA LYS A 345 -16.33 -5.77 13.51
C LYS A 345 -15.65 -5.07 12.34
N ASP A 346 -15.14 -5.84 11.37
CA ASP A 346 -14.40 -5.29 10.23
C ASP A 346 -15.24 -4.33 9.37
N CYS A 347 -16.55 -4.63 9.20
CA CYS A 347 -17.48 -3.72 8.53
C CYS A 347 -17.58 -2.35 9.22
N VAL A 348 -17.60 -2.34 10.56
CA VAL A 348 -17.67 -1.09 11.34
C VAL A 348 -16.34 -0.32 11.22
N ILE A 349 -15.21 -1.03 11.20
CA ILE A 349 -13.88 -0.43 10.98
C ILE A 349 -13.84 0.26 9.61
N ASP A 350 -14.21 -0.44 8.54
CA ASP A 350 -14.19 0.09 7.17
C ASP A 350 -15.10 1.33 7.05
N ALA A 351 -16.34 1.23 7.54
CA ALA A 351 -17.28 2.35 7.54
C ALA A 351 -16.71 3.58 8.28
N TYR A 352 -16.00 3.37 9.40
CA TYR A 352 -15.40 4.45 10.18
C TYR A 352 -14.20 5.09 9.47
N GLN A 353 -13.36 4.28 8.83
CA GLN A 353 -12.20 4.77 8.08
C GLN A 353 -12.62 5.59 6.86
N GLU A 354 -13.60 5.12 6.08
CA GLU A 354 -14.16 5.86 4.95
C GLU A 354 -14.77 7.19 5.42
N ARG A 355 -15.54 7.16 6.52
CA ARG A 355 -16.17 8.37 7.03
C ARG A 355 -15.16 9.39 7.55
N LEU A 356 -14.07 8.93 8.17
CA LEU A 356 -12.98 9.80 8.59
C LEU A 356 -12.31 10.48 7.40
N ALA A 357 -12.13 9.76 6.28
CA ALA A 357 -11.60 10.33 5.05
C ALA A 357 -12.56 11.38 4.45
N ASP A 358 -13.86 11.07 4.39
CA ASP A 358 -14.89 11.99 3.90
C ASP A 358 -14.94 13.30 4.71
N LEU A 359 -14.89 13.21 6.03
CA LEU A 359 -14.93 14.38 6.92
C LEU A 359 -13.63 15.22 6.85
N ALA A 360 -12.52 14.63 6.39
CA ALA A 360 -11.25 15.31 6.20
C ALA A 360 -11.13 16.00 4.82
N ALA A 361 -11.97 15.64 3.85
CA ALA A 361 -11.93 16.19 2.51
C ALA A 361 -12.42 17.67 2.46
N PRO A 362 -11.83 18.54 1.62
CA PRO A 362 -12.30 19.91 1.45
C PRO A 362 -13.70 19.97 0.81
N PRO A 363 -14.53 20.98 1.14
CA PRO A 363 -15.89 21.09 0.60
C PRO A 363 -15.85 21.22 -0.93
N ARG A 364 -16.54 20.30 -1.62
CA ARG A 364 -16.68 20.34 -3.09
C ARG A 364 -17.60 21.50 -3.48
N ALA A 365 -17.14 22.35 -4.41
CA ALA A 365 -17.95 23.40 -5.00
C ALA A 365 -19.11 22.77 -5.81
N THR A 366 -20.34 23.07 -5.42
CA THR A 366 -21.57 22.68 -6.12
C THR A 366 -21.77 23.57 -7.35
N THR A 367 -21.63 23.00 -8.55
CA THR A 367 -22.20 23.61 -9.76
C THR A 367 -23.47 22.84 -10.12
N GLY A 368 -24.57 23.58 -10.30
CA GLY A 368 -25.92 23.06 -10.54
C GLY A 368 -26.12 22.46 -11.95
N PRO A 369 -27.29 21.84 -12.21
CA PRO A 369 -27.52 21.01 -13.39
C PRO A 369 -27.82 21.87 -14.63
N THR A 370 -27.07 21.64 -15.71
CA THR A 370 -27.39 22.17 -17.05
C THR A 370 -28.22 21.13 -17.83
N PRO A 371 -29.23 21.50 -18.65
CA PRO A 371 -30.12 20.54 -19.28
C PRO A 371 -29.42 19.70 -20.37
N ARG A 372 -29.78 18.41 -20.38
CA ARG A 372 -29.33 17.31 -21.25
C ARG A 372 -29.72 17.54 -22.71
N GLN A 373 -28.78 17.41 -23.65
CA GLN A 373 -29.06 17.15 -25.07
C GLN A 373 -28.39 15.84 -25.57
N THR A 374 -29.29 14.94 -26.00
CA THR A 374 -29.24 13.90 -27.06
C THR A 374 -28.05 12.93 -27.21
N ASN A 375 -28.34 11.66 -26.86
CA ASN A 375 -27.98 10.39 -27.50
C ASN A 375 -26.65 10.28 -28.27
N THR A 376 -25.55 10.46 -27.54
CA THR A 376 -24.29 9.74 -27.77
C THR A 376 -23.99 9.01 -26.45
N PRO A 377 -23.48 7.77 -26.43
CA PRO A 377 -23.00 7.17 -25.18
C PRO A 377 -21.93 8.10 -24.60
N VAL A 378 -22.29 8.79 -23.52
CA VAL A 378 -21.41 9.75 -22.85
C VAL A 378 -20.50 8.94 -21.96
N VAL A 379 -19.29 8.67 -22.44
CA VAL A 379 -18.20 8.27 -21.57
C VAL A 379 -17.84 9.49 -20.72
N VAL A 380 -18.43 9.58 -19.53
CA VAL A 380 -18.02 10.57 -18.53
C VAL A 380 -16.68 10.08 -17.99
N ALA A 381 -15.59 10.54 -18.63
CA ALA A 381 -14.29 10.48 -18.00
C ALA A 381 -14.44 11.07 -16.59
N PRO A 382 -13.77 10.50 -15.57
CA PRO A 382 -13.81 11.08 -14.24
C PRO A 382 -13.44 12.55 -14.41
N MET A 383 -14.21 13.43 -13.76
CA MET A 383 -13.77 14.80 -13.56
C MET A 383 -12.29 14.70 -13.18
N ALA A 384 -11.44 15.36 -13.95
CA ALA A 384 -10.04 15.46 -13.62
C ALA A 384 -9.96 15.76 -12.12
N ALA A 385 -9.53 14.77 -11.32
CA ALA A 385 -8.78 15.09 -10.13
C ALA A 385 -7.81 16.16 -10.61
N PRO A 386 -7.74 17.35 -9.97
CA PRO A 386 -6.91 18.43 -10.46
C PRO A 386 -5.60 17.78 -10.84
N ALA A 387 -5.28 17.82 -12.15
CA ALA A 387 -4.07 17.21 -12.64
C ALA A 387 -3.03 17.71 -11.67
N MET A 388 -2.48 16.81 -10.84
CA MET A 388 -1.41 17.20 -9.95
C MET A 388 -0.44 17.91 -10.89
N PRO A 389 -0.10 19.19 -10.63
CA PRO A 389 0.78 19.90 -11.54
C PRO A 389 1.94 18.95 -11.81
N PRO A 390 2.32 18.73 -13.10
CA PRO A 390 3.32 17.74 -13.46
C PRO A 390 4.43 17.90 -12.44
N VAL A 391 4.67 16.85 -11.63
CA VAL A 391 5.52 16.98 -10.44
C VAL A 391 6.82 17.57 -10.98
N ASP A 392 7.05 18.85 -10.68
CA ASP A 392 7.98 19.65 -11.46
C ASP A 392 9.30 18.88 -11.50
N ALA A 393 9.81 18.55 -12.70
CA ALA A 393 11.01 17.74 -12.85
C ALA A 393 12.14 18.33 -11.99
N LEU A 394 12.12 19.65 -11.80
CA LEU A 394 12.98 20.37 -10.88
C LEU A 394 12.77 19.99 -9.40
N VAL A 395 11.54 19.87 -8.93
CA VAL A 395 11.21 19.44 -7.55
C VAL A 395 11.72 18.02 -7.30
N LEU A 396 11.52 17.10 -8.24
CA LEU A 396 12.01 15.73 -8.13
C LEU A 396 13.54 15.64 -8.20
N LEU A 397 14.18 16.44 -9.08
CA LEU A 397 15.63 16.50 -9.18
C LEU A 397 16.27 17.09 -7.92
N LYS A 398 15.67 18.15 -7.33
CA LYS A 398 16.10 18.73 -6.06
C LYS A 398 16.04 17.71 -4.91
N ALA A 399 14.90 17.04 -4.75
CA ALA A 399 14.74 16.00 -3.73
C ALA A 399 15.72 14.83 -3.91
N ARG A 400 16.00 14.42 -5.16
CA ARG A 400 17.01 13.41 -5.45
C ARG A 400 18.43 13.87 -5.12
N GLY A 401 18.74 15.15 -5.38
CA GLY A 401 20.01 15.77 -5.02
C GLY A 401 20.23 15.79 -3.50
N ASP A 402 19.19 16.06 -2.72
CA ASP A 402 19.24 16.07 -1.24
C ASP A 402 19.52 14.67 -0.71
N ALA A 403 18.75 13.67 -1.17
CA ALA A 403 18.90 12.28 -0.76
C ALA A 403 20.30 11.72 -1.07
N LEU A 404 20.84 12.02 -2.26
CA LEU A 404 22.19 11.58 -2.65
C LEU A 404 23.29 12.33 -1.88
N THR A 405 23.03 13.57 -1.46
CA THR A 405 23.93 14.34 -0.60
C THR A 405 24.07 13.69 0.76
N ASP A 406 22.97 13.28 1.39
CA ASP A 406 22.99 12.59 2.67
C ASP A 406 23.66 11.22 2.57
N GLN A 407 23.35 10.44 1.52
CA GLN A 407 23.96 9.13 1.29
C GLN A 407 25.47 9.22 1.04
N CYS A 408 25.92 10.22 0.29
CA CYS A 408 27.35 10.44 0.05
C CYS A 408 28.09 10.97 1.29
N ARG A 409 27.48 11.88 2.07
CA ARG A 409 28.13 12.49 3.24
C ARG A 409 28.19 11.58 4.46
N ASN A 410 27.18 10.73 4.65
CA ASN A 410 27.06 9.88 5.84
C ASN A 410 27.59 8.45 5.62
N GLY A 411 27.99 8.11 4.39
CA GLY A 411 28.54 6.80 4.05
C GLY A 411 30.05 6.69 4.23
N SER A 412 30.57 5.45 4.26
CA SER A 412 32.01 5.19 4.33
C SER A 412 32.68 5.38 2.97
N GLY A 413 33.80 6.10 2.89
CA GLY A 413 34.53 6.30 1.63
C GLY A 413 35.08 5.01 0.98
N SER A 414 35.19 3.92 1.74
CA SER A 414 35.59 2.60 1.22
C SER A 414 34.42 1.77 0.68
N ASP A 415 33.18 2.15 0.97
CA ASP A 415 31.99 1.43 0.53
C ASP A 415 31.67 1.76 -0.95
N PRO A 416 31.57 0.75 -1.83
CA PRO A 416 31.18 0.94 -3.23
C PRO A 416 29.85 1.66 -3.41
N MET A 417 28.86 1.43 -2.52
CA MET A 417 27.54 2.05 -2.62
C MET A 417 27.59 3.53 -2.26
N THR A 418 28.37 3.90 -1.23
CA THR A 418 28.65 5.29 -0.88
C THR A 418 29.34 6.03 -2.05
N ARG A 419 30.33 5.41 -2.69
CA ARG A 419 31.01 6.00 -3.86
C ARG A 419 30.06 6.20 -5.03
N GLN A 420 29.22 5.21 -5.32
CA GLN A 420 28.19 5.33 -6.36
C GLN A 420 27.17 6.44 -6.06
N ALA A 421 26.76 6.60 -4.79
CA ALA A 421 25.88 7.69 -4.38
C ALA A 421 26.54 9.06 -4.58
N CYS A 422 27.84 9.18 -4.29
CA CYS A 422 28.62 10.39 -4.58
C CYS A 422 28.70 10.68 -6.08
N ASP A 423 28.98 9.69 -6.92
CA ASP A 423 29.06 9.88 -8.38
C ASP A 423 27.71 10.31 -8.97
N GLN A 424 26.62 9.65 -8.54
CA GLN A 424 25.26 10.01 -8.95
C GLN A 424 24.88 11.42 -8.46
N ARG A 425 25.32 11.80 -7.26
CA ARG A 425 25.11 13.14 -6.73
C ARG A 425 25.70 14.18 -7.67
N GLU A 426 26.96 14.03 -8.09
CA GLU A 426 27.62 14.99 -8.97
C GLU A 426 26.86 15.19 -10.30
N VAL A 427 26.31 14.12 -10.87
CA VAL A 427 25.47 14.20 -12.08
C VAL A 427 24.21 15.04 -11.83
N VAL A 428 23.52 14.81 -10.71
CA VAL A 428 22.29 15.54 -10.36
C VAL A 428 22.60 17.01 -10.04
N LEU A 429 23.65 17.28 -9.26
CA LEU A 429 24.09 18.64 -8.93
C LEU A 429 24.49 19.42 -10.18
N SER A 430 25.22 18.79 -11.11
CA SER A 430 25.62 19.42 -12.38
C SER A 430 24.41 19.84 -13.22
N LYS A 431 23.38 18.99 -13.27
CA LYS A 431 22.13 19.30 -13.98
C LYS A 431 21.34 20.41 -13.32
N LEU A 432 21.21 20.38 -11.98
CA LEU A 432 20.56 21.45 -11.22
C LEU A 432 21.27 22.79 -11.43
N LYS A 433 22.60 22.77 -11.44
CA LYS A 433 23.41 23.95 -11.78
C LYS A 433 23.18 24.43 -13.21
N GLY A 434 23.09 23.52 -14.18
CA GLY A 434 22.74 23.83 -15.57
C GLY A 434 21.33 24.44 -15.73
N MET A 435 20.41 24.10 -14.82
CA MET A 435 19.07 24.71 -14.71
C MET A 435 19.04 25.97 -13.84
N GLY A 436 20.20 26.50 -13.42
CA GLY A 436 20.32 27.72 -12.62
C GLY A 436 20.06 27.55 -11.13
N TRP A 437 20.22 26.34 -10.58
CA TRP A 437 20.01 26.03 -9.15
C TRP A 437 21.29 25.55 -8.46
N CYS A 438 21.59 26.17 -7.32
CA CYS A 438 22.79 25.95 -6.54
C CYS A 438 22.42 25.57 -5.10
N TRP A 439 23.25 24.75 -4.47
CA TRP A 439 23.07 24.33 -3.07
C TRP A 439 23.69 25.37 -2.12
N GLY A 440 22.86 26.17 -1.45
CA GLY A 440 23.30 27.28 -0.61
C GLY A 440 23.87 28.48 -1.37
N ARG A 441 24.25 29.55 -0.63
CA ARG A 441 24.91 30.74 -1.20
C ARG A 441 26.41 30.71 -0.91
N THR A 442 27.23 31.28 -1.78
CA THR A 442 28.68 31.46 -1.56
C THR A 442 28.93 32.10 -0.20
N GLY A 443 29.68 31.42 0.68
CA GLY A 443 29.98 31.88 2.04
C GLY A 443 29.05 31.38 3.15
N GLN A 444 28.01 30.58 2.84
CA GLN A 444 27.22 29.90 3.87
C GLN A 444 27.86 28.56 4.24
N TYR A 445 28.31 28.45 5.49
CA TYR A 445 28.77 27.20 6.09
C TYR A 445 27.91 27.00 7.33
N ASN A 446 26.97 26.03 7.30
CA ASN A 446 26.20 25.40 8.39
C ASN A 446 24.75 25.04 7.94
N GLY A 447 24.06 24.23 8.74
CA GLY A 447 22.85 23.42 8.44
C GLY A 447 21.54 24.09 7.99
N ALA A 448 21.61 25.28 7.37
CA ALA A 448 20.50 25.93 6.68
C ALA A 448 20.73 25.96 5.15
N LEU A 449 21.42 24.96 4.60
CA LEU A 449 21.66 24.84 3.17
C LEU A 449 20.40 24.27 2.49
N GLY A 450 19.99 24.91 1.41
CA GLY A 450 18.89 24.46 0.56
C GLY A 450 19.06 24.97 -0.87
N TRP A 451 18.23 24.47 -1.78
CA TRP A 451 18.25 24.87 -3.20
C TRP A 451 17.86 26.34 -3.38
N VAL A 452 18.78 27.14 -3.92
CA VAL A 452 18.56 28.54 -4.29
C VAL A 452 18.90 28.74 -5.77
N GLN A 453 18.39 29.81 -6.38
CA GLN A 453 18.87 30.20 -7.70
C GLN A 453 20.35 30.57 -7.63
N CYS A 454 21.14 30.05 -8.57
CA CYS A 454 22.54 30.42 -8.73
C CYS A 454 22.61 31.93 -9.03
N ARG A 455 23.51 32.64 -8.33
CA ARG A 455 23.89 34.00 -8.77
C ARG A 455 24.84 33.88 -9.96
N SER A 456 24.63 34.75 -10.95
CA SER A 456 25.55 34.98 -12.06
C SER A 456 26.92 35.42 -11.57
#